data_AF-A0A969HM64-F1
#
_entry.id   AF-A0A969HM64-F1
#
_cell.length_a   1.000
_cell.length_b   1.000
_cell.length_c   1.000
_cell.angle_alpha   90.00
_cell.angle_beta   90.00
_cell.angle_gamma   90.00
#
_symmetry.space_group_name_H-M   'P 1'
#
loop_
_entity.id
_entity.type
_entity.pdbx_description
1 polymer ?
#
loop_
_entity_poly.entity_id
_entity_poly.type
_entity_poly.pdbx_seq_one_letter_code
_entity_poly.pdbx_strand_id
1 'polypeptide(L)'
;LLKTYDFLRNLNPECVFQQYKNVPEDELYQKMTLQAHRNLKVAREYMRVKLVAATILEALALTTGGDIPMSMMIGEIRQPRQYQEIERAEDYLPAVNVVDDLPYNPSVLKLLEFGRTSQLSFDLQNAPISYFVYALSGRHKIQQYTQLAQEMFAHQISEETFLSQVDKEIVSAIARACAEVALTRRDRLKKYFE
;
A
#
# COMPACT_ATOMS: atom_id res chain seq x y z
N LEU A 1 -7.38 -6.31 1.33
CA LEU A 1 -6.13 -5.97 2.08
C LEU A 1 -6.32 -6.05 3.60
N LEU A 2 -7.37 -5.47 4.16
CA LEU A 2 -7.63 -5.46 5.61
C LEU A 2 -7.61 -6.87 6.24
N LYS A 3 -8.36 -7.83 5.68
CA LYS A 3 -8.36 -9.23 6.14
C LYS A 3 -6.96 -9.86 6.21
N THR A 4 -6.13 -9.63 5.18
CA THR A 4 -4.75 -10.14 5.12
C THR A 4 -3.85 -9.47 6.16
N TYR A 5 -4.02 -8.16 6.35
CA TYR A 5 -3.31 -7.42 7.40
C TYR A 5 -3.65 -7.97 8.79
N ASP A 6 -4.94 -8.17 9.08
CA ASP A 6 -5.40 -8.73 10.36
C ASP A 6 -4.90 -10.16 10.58
N PHE A 7 -4.94 -10.99 9.54
CA PHE A 7 -4.36 -12.33 9.57
C PHE A 7 -2.88 -12.31 9.97
N LEU A 8 -2.05 -11.51 9.29
CA LEU A 8 -0.62 -11.42 9.59
C LEU A 8 -0.35 -10.84 10.98
N ARG A 9 -1.19 -9.92 11.47
CA ARG A 9 -1.09 -9.36 12.81
C ARG A 9 -1.31 -10.42 13.89
N ASN A 10 -2.21 -11.37 13.64
CA ASN A 10 -2.55 -12.44 14.58
C ASN A 10 -1.66 -13.68 14.47
N LEU A 11 -0.78 -13.76 13.47
CA LEU A 11 0.09 -14.91 13.28
C LEU A 11 1.21 -14.96 14.34
N ASN A 12 1.35 -16.10 15.01
CA ASN A 12 2.45 -16.34 15.95
C ASN A 12 3.71 -16.82 15.19
N PRO A 13 4.82 -16.06 15.18
CA PRO A 13 6.07 -16.47 14.54
C PRO A 13 6.62 -17.80 15.08
N GLU A 14 6.39 -18.12 16.35
CA GLU A 14 6.86 -19.36 16.99
C GLU A 14 6.20 -20.61 16.39
N CYS A 15 5.07 -20.46 15.72
CA CYS A 15 4.34 -21.58 15.11
C CYS A 15 4.62 -21.74 13.62
N VAL A 16 5.44 -20.86 13.01
CA VAL A 16 5.71 -20.88 11.56
C VAL A 16 6.53 -22.09 11.16
N PHE A 17 7.53 -22.44 11.96
CA PHE A 17 8.35 -23.62 11.76
C PHE A 17 8.09 -24.59 12.91
N GLN A 18 8.22 -25.88 12.61
CA GLN A 18 8.04 -26.95 13.58
C GLN A 18 9.34 -27.72 13.68
N GLN A 19 9.63 -28.22 14.88
CA GLN A 19 10.77 -29.08 15.14
C GLN A 19 10.27 -30.39 15.74
N TYR A 20 10.74 -31.51 15.20
CA TYR A 20 10.44 -32.83 15.74
C TYR A 20 11.70 -33.67 15.80
N LYS A 21 11.98 -34.26 16.97
CA LYS A 21 13.19 -35.07 17.22
C LYS A 21 14.49 -34.37 16.77
N ASN A 22 14.64 -33.09 17.10
CA ASN A 22 15.79 -32.25 16.73
C ASN A 22 16.01 -32.13 15.20
N VAL A 23 14.92 -32.16 14.42
CA VAL A 23 14.92 -31.88 12.98
C VAL A 23 13.97 -30.71 12.71
N PRO A 24 14.46 -29.56 12.19
CA PRO A 24 15.88 -29.22 11.99
C PRO A 24 16.64 -29.13 13.34
N GLU A 25 17.97 -29.14 13.28
CA GLU A 25 18.81 -28.96 14.48
C GLU A 25 18.46 -27.66 15.22
N ASP A 26 18.58 -27.66 16.54
CA ASP A 26 18.21 -26.52 17.41
C ASP A 26 18.75 -25.16 16.92
N GLU A 27 20.02 -25.08 16.51
CA GLU A 27 20.62 -23.84 16.01
C GLU A 27 19.93 -23.34 14.73
N LEU A 28 19.64 -24.26 13.81
CA LEU A 28 18.94 -23.94 12.57
C LEU A 28 17.48 -23.56 12.85
N TYR A 29 16.80 -24.29 13.74
CA TYR A 29 15.45 -23.98 14.18
C TYR A 29 15.36 -22.55 14.75
N GLN A 30 16.26 -22.18 15.66
CA GLN A 30 16.31 -20.84 16.24
C GLN A 30 16.55 -19.75 15.18
N LYS A 31 17.46 -19.98 14.23
CA LYS A 31 17.69 -19.06 13.10
C LYS A 31 16.43 -18.88 12.25
N MET A 32 15.74 -19.97 11.93
CA MET A 32 14.50 -19.95 11.15
C MET A 32 13.39 -19.18 11.89
N THR A 33 13.21 -19.43 13.19
CA THR A 33 12.25 -18.71 14.03
C THR A 33 12.57 -17.22 14.09
N LEU A 34 13.83 -16.84 14.31
CA LEU A 34 14.25 -15.43 14.31
C LEU A 34 13.97 -14.76 12.96
N GLN A 35 14.18 -15.48 11.85
CA GLN A 35 13.85 -14.97 10.52
C GLN A 35 12.33 -14.83 10.32
N ALA A 36 11.52 -15.76 10.83
CA ALA A 36 10.06 -15.67 10.80
C ALA A 36 9.56 -14.40 11.52
N HIS A 37 10.12 -14.09 12.69
CA HIS A 37 9.85 -12.84 13.42
C HIS A 37 10.13 -11.60 12.56
N ARG A 38 11.32 -11.54 11.95
CA ARG A 38 11.73 -10.42 11.09
C ARG A 38 10.82 -10.28 9.87
N ASN A 39 10.53 -11.40 9.20
CA ASN A 39 9.67 -11.44 8.03
C ASN A 39 8.25 -10.97 8.36
N LEU A 40 7.66 -11.43 9.46
CA LEU A 40 6.32 -10.98 9.87
C LEU A 40 6.31 -9.50 10.23
N LYS A 41 7.36 -8.98 10.88
CA LYS A 41 7.47 -7.55 11.17
C LYS A 41 7.46 -6.72 9.89
N VAL A 42 8.28 -7.09 8.90
CA VAL A 42 8.34 -6.41 7.59
C VAL A 42 7.02 -6.57 6.84
N ALA A 43 6.44 -7.77 6.80
CA ALA A 43 5.19 -8.05 6.09
C ALA A 43 4.01 -7.26 6.67
N ARG A 44 3.90 -7.16 8.00
CA ARG A 44 2.87 -6.35 8.66
C ARG A 44 2.98 -4.88 8.27
N GLU A 45 4.19 -4.33 8.28
CA GLU A 45 4.43 -2.94 7.92
C GLU A 45 4.16 -2.67 6.43
N TYR A 46 4.66 -3.53 5.54
CA TYR A 46 4.36 -3.49 4.11
C TYR A 46 2.85 -3.52 3.84
N MET A 47 2.11 -4.41 4.52
CA MET A 47 0.66 -4.50 4.37
C MET A 47 -0.08 -3.27 4.90
N ARG A 48 0.41 -2.62 5.97
CA ARG A 48 -0.17 -1.34 6.42
C ARG A 48 -0.04 -0.27 5.36
N VAL A 49 1.15 -0.11 4.78
CA VAL A 49 1.37 0.89 3.74
C VAL A 49 0.44 0.64 2.54
N LYS A 50 0.35 -0.61 2.07
CA LYS A 50 -0.57 -0.95 0.96
C LYS A 50 -2.03 -0.71 1.31
N LEU A 51 -2.43 -1.01 2.55
CA LEU A 51 -3.78 -0.74 3.03
C LEU A 51 -4.07 0.75 2.98
N VAL A 52 -3.19 1.59 3.52
CA VAL A 52 -3.36 3.07 3.50
C VAL A 52 -3.48 3.59 2.07
N ALA A 53 -2.55 3.21 1.18
CA ALA A 53 -2.58 3.66 -0.21
C ALA A 53 -3.88 3.24 -0.93
N ALA A 54 -4.32 1.99 -0.74
CA ALA A 54 -5.59 1.52 -1.27
C ALA A 54 -6.79 2.29 -0.69
N THR A 55 -6.75 2.64 0.60
CA THR A 55 -7.81 3.39 1.28
C THR A 55 -7.93 4.81 0.73
N ILE A 56 -6.79 5.48 0.45
CA ILE A 56 -6.80 6.81 -0.20
C ILE A 56 -7.48 6.75 -1.56
N LEU A 57 -7.12 5.75 -2.37
CA LEU A 57 -7.73 5.58 -3.69
C LEU A 57 -9.22 5.24 -3.60
N GLU A 58 -9.61 4.36 -2.68
CA GLU A 58 -11.01 3.99 -2.42
C GLU A 58 -11.83 5.22 -2.00
N ALA A 59 -11.32 6.00 -1.05
CA ALA A 59 -11.98 7.22 -0.60
C ALA A 59 -12.12 8.24 -1.73
N LEU A 60 -11.11 8.42 -2.57
CA LEU A 60 -11.21 9.25 -3.77
C LEU A 60 -12.24 8.69 -4.76
N ALA A 61 -12.33 7.37 -4.93
CA ALA A 61 -13.31 6.72 -5.81
C ALA A 61 -14.75 6.99 -5.35
N LEU A 62 -15.01 6.72 -4.08
CA LEU A 62 -16.31 6.85 -3.45
C LEU A 62 -16.78 8.31 -3.46
N THR A 63 -15.92 9.25 -3.07
CA THR A 63 -16.27 10.68 -3.04
C THR A 63 -16.46 11.30 -4.43
N THR A 64 -15.83 10.75 -5.48
CA THR A 64 -15.90 11.32 -6.84
C THR A 64 -16.88 10.62 -7.77
N GLY A 65 -17.42 9.46 -7.40
CA GLY A 65 -18.59 8.91 -8.11
C GLY A 65 -19.06 7.52 -7.69
N GLY A 66 -18.85 7.10 -6.45
CA GLY A 66 -19.36 5.83 -5.92
C GLY A 66 -18.55 4.59 -6.29
N ASP A 67 -19.19 3.42 -6.16
CA ASP A 67 -18.60 2.08 -6.29
C ASP A 67 -18.20 1.75 -7.74
N ILE A 68 -16.98 2.15 -8.12
CA ILE A 68 -16.40 1.89 -9.44
C ILE A 68 -15.14 1.04 -9.27
N PRO A 69 -14.86 0.09 -10.19
CA PRO A 69 -13.64 -0.70 -10.14
C PRO A 69 -12.39 0.17 -10.01
N MET A 70 -11.57 -0.13 -9.00
CA MET A 70 -10.29 0.54 -8.74
C MET A 70 -9.36 0.54 -9.95
N SER A 71 -9.48 -0.43 -10.85
CA SER A 71 -8.76 -0.46 -12.14
C SER A 71 -9.07 0.76 -13.03
N MET A 72 -10.23 1.39 -12.89
CA MET A 72 -10.57 2.60 -13.64
C MET A 72 -9.83 3.85 -13.10
N MET A 73 -9.40 3.83 -11.83
CA MET A 73 -8.64 4.93 -11.22
C MET A 73 -7.13 4.73 -11.27
N ILE A 74 -6.68 3.47 -11.35
CA ILE A 74 -5.26 3.11 -11.39
C ILE A 74 -4.80 2.82 -12.83
N GLY A 75 -5.72 2.54 -13.77
CA GLY A 75 -5.45 2.04 -15.12
C GLY A 75 -5.52 0.51 -15.19
N GLU A 76 -5.47 -0.06 -16.40
CA GLU A 76 -5.49 -1.52 -16.60
C GLU A 76 -4.14 -2.20 -16.29
N ILE A 77 -4.19 -3.51 -16.02
CA ILE A 77 -3.01 -4.37 -15.96
C ILE A 77 -2.39 -4.38 -17.36
N ARG A 78 -1.11 -4.02 -17.50
CA ARG A 78 -0.36 -4.09 -18.76
C ARG A 78 -0.49 -5.51 -19.30
N GLN A 79 -1.36 -5.73 -20.28
CA GLN A 79 -1.37 -6.98 -21.01
C GLN A 79 -0.27 -6.90 -22.06
N PRO A 80 0.64 -7.90 -22.16
CA PRO A 80 1.76 -7.87 -23.10
C PRO A 80 1.34 -7.96 -24.58
N ARG A 81 0.04 -7.89 -24.90
CA ARG A 81 -0.46 -8.09 -26.26
C ARG A 81 -1.32 -6.91 -26.70
N GLN A 82 -0.69 -6.14 -27.59
CA GLN A 82 -1.29 -5.27 -28.60
C GLN A 82 -1.72 -3.84 -28.17
N TYR A 83 -0.89 -2.89 -28.61
CA TYR A 83 -1.25 -1.55 -29.10
C TYR A 83 -2.09 -0.64 -28.19
N GLN A 84 -1.50 -0.23 -27.07
CA GLN A 84 -1.39 1.15 -26.55
C GLN A 84 -0.86 1.01 -25.13
N GLU A 85 0.18 1.76 -24.75
CA GLU A 85 0.56 1.83 -23.34
C GLU A 85 -0.61 2.47 -22.60
N ILE A 86 -1.34 1.67 -21.82
CA ILE A 86 -2.44 2.16 -21.02
C ILE A 86 -1.81 2.97 -19.88
N GLU A 87 -2.03 4.28 -19.93
CA GLU A 87 -1.56 5.23 -18.92
C GLU A 87 -2.16 4.88 -17.55
N ARG A 88 -1.34 4.98 -16.50
CA ARG A 88 -1.73 4.69 -15.13
C ARG A 88 -1.58 5.92 -14.26
N ALA A 89 -2.37 5.99 -13.19
CA ALA A 89 -2.23 7.09 -12.22
C ALA A 89 -0.80 7.16 -11.66
N GLU A 90 -0.16 6.01 -11.44
CA GLU A 90 1.22 5.96 -10.94
C GLU A 90 2.26 6.62 -11.87
N ASP A 91 1.99 6.71 -13.17
CA ASP A 91 2.89 7.36 -14.15
C ASP A 91 2.90 8.89 -13.99
N TYR A 92 1.89 9.46 -13.33
CA TYR A 92 1.73 10.91 -13.10
C TYR A 92 2.06 11.36 -11.68
N LEU A 93 2.52 10.44 -10.82
CA LEU A 93 2.98 10.82 -9.50
C LEU A 93 4.28 11.63 -9.60
N PRO A 94 4.45 12.67 -8.76
CA PRO A 94 5.71 13.39 -8.74
C PRO A 94 6.83 12.48 -8.23
N ALA A 95 8.05 12.72 -8.71
CA ALA A 95 9.23 12.04 -8.19
C ALA A 95 9.37 12.34 -6.69
N VAL A 96 9.55 11.29 -5.88
CA VAL A 96 9.77 11.42 -4.44
C VAL A 96 11.18 11.00 -4.11
N ASN A 97 11.89 11.91 -3.45
CA ASN A 97 13.09 11.55 -2.71
C ASN A 97 12.68 11.19 -1.30
N VAL A 98 13.18 10.05 -0.81
CA VAL A 98 12.99 9.65 0.59
C VAL A 98 13.53 10.77 1.48
N VAL A 99 12.72 11.25 2.41
CA VAL A 99 13.10 12.36 3.30
C VAL A 99 14.00 11.78 4.40
N ASP A 100 15.30 12.05 4.35
CA ASP A 100 16.32 11.41 5.21
C ASP A 100 15.99 11.42 6.73
N ASP A 101 15.25 12.42 7.21
CA ASP A 101 14.92 12.61 8.62
C ASP A 101 13.70 11.79 9.12
N LEU A 102 12.97 11.13 8.24
CA LEU A 102 11.81 10.34 8.65
C LEU A 102 12.20 8.88 9.00
N PRO A 103 11.62 8.29 10.06
CA PRO A 103 11.92 6.92 10.41
C PRO A 103 11.21 5.96 9.45
N TYR A 104 11.97 5.30 8.58
CA TYR A 104 11.48 4.24 7.69
C TYR A 104 12.08 2.87 8.02
N ASN A 105 11.39 1.84 7.57
CA ASN A 105 11.93 0.50 7.46
C ASN A 105 12.51 0.29 6.04
N PRO A 106 13.84 0.21 5.87
CA PRO A 106 14.47 0.13 4.56
C PRO A 106 14.08 -1.14 3.80
N SER A 107 13.77 -2.24 4.50
CA SER A 107 13.27 -3.45 3.86
C SER A 107 11.87 -3.24 3.26
N VAL A 108 11.03 -2.42 3.89
CA VAL A 108 9.69 -2.10 3.39
C VAL A 108 9.78 -1.16 2.19
N LEU A 109 10.61 -0.12 2.25
CA LEU A 109 10.84 0.78 1.11
C LEU A 109 11.29 0.00 -0.14
N LYS A 110 12.33 -0.82 -0.01
CA LYS A 110 12.83 -1.66 -1.12
C LYS A 110 11.75 -2.60 -1.66
N LEU A 111 10.92 -3.17 -0.79
CA LEU A 111 9.85 -4.09 -1.19
C LEU A 111 8.72 -3.36 -1.94
N LEU A 112 8.44 -2.10 -1.59
CA LEU A 112 7.46 -1.26 -2.27
C LEU A 112 7.98 -0.78 -3.64
N GLU A 113 9.26 -0.42 -3.71
CA GLU A 113 9.91 0.12 -4.90
C GLU A 113 10.22 -0.95 -5.96
N PHE A 114 10.90 -2.03 -5.55
CA PHE A 114 11.42 -3.07 -6.46
C PHE A 114 10.60 -4.35 -6.46
N GLY A 115 9.70 -4.52 -5.49
CA GLY A 115 8.89 -5.72 -5.39
C GLY A 115 9.55 -6.92 -4.76
N ARG A 116 8.90 -8.08 -4.91
CA ARG A 116 9.37 -9.38 -4.41
C ARG A 116 10.27 -10.07 -5.44
N THR A 117 11.31 -10.75 -4.96
CA THR A 117 12.22 -11.54 -5.81
C THR A 117 11.56 -12.81 -6.39
N SER A 118 10.55 -13.37 -5.73
CA SER A 118 9.85 -14.59 -6.18
C SER A 118 8.55 -14.27 -6.94
N GLN A 119 8.44 -14.83 -8.14
CA GLN A 119 7.40 -14.52 -9.13
C GLN A 119 6.07 -15.20 -8.78
N LEU A 120 4.99 -14.43 -8.75
CA LEU A 120 3.63 -14.91 -9.05
C LEU A 120 3.14 -14.12 -10.26
N SER A 121 2.67 -14.81 -11.30
CA SER A 121 2.42 -14.27 -12.65
C SER A 121 1.32 -13.21 -12.75
N PHE A 122 0.71 -12.81 -11.63
CA PHE A 122 -0.46 -11.93 -11.56
C PHE A 122 -0.32 -10.78 -10.54
N ASP A 123 0.77 -10.70 -9.78
CA ASP A 123 0.97 -9.65 -8.77
C ASP A 123 1.67 -8.43 -9.42
N LEU A 124 1.18 -7.21 -9.18
CA LEU A 124 1.93 -5.99 -9.52
C LEU A 124 3.24 -6.05 -8.74
N GLN A 125 4.36 -6.16 -9.48
CA GLN A 125 5.67 -6.45 -8.90
C GLN A 125 6.05 -5.41 -7.84
N ASN A 126 5.88 -4.12 -8.15
CA ASN A 126 6.06 -2.99 -7.25
C ASN A 126 4.71 -2.36 -6.86
N ALA A 127 4.72 -1.47 -5.87
CA ALA A 127 3.55 -0.74 -5.44
C ALA A 127 3.85 0.77 -5.42
N PRO A 128 3.92 1.44 -6.59
CA PRO A 128 4.41 2.82 -6.70
C PRO A 128 3.63 3.82 -5.86
N ILE A 129 2.29 3.74 -5.85
CA ILE A 129 1.46 4.61 -4.99
C ILE A 129 1.75 4.34 -3.51
N SER A 130 1.95 3.08 -3.12
CA SER A 130 2.29 2.74 -1.73
C SER A 130 3.70 3.20 -1.36
N TYR A 131 4.67 3.10 -2.27
CA TYR A 131 6.01 3.66 -2.12
C TYR A 131 5.94 5.18 -1.92
N PHE A 132 5.22 5.89 -2.80
CA PHE A 132 5.00 7.33 -2.74
C PHE A 132 4.44 7.78 -1.38
N VAL A 133 3.35 7.15 -0.94
CA VAL A 133 2.73 7.44 0.36
C VAL A 133 3.72 7.20 1.50
N TYR A 134 4.44 6.08 1.48
CA TYR A 134 5.38 5.76 2.56
C TYR A 134 6.56 6.70 2.62
N ALA A 135 7.14 7.03 1.46
CA ALA A 135 8.29 7.91 1.35
C ALA A 135 7.98 9.33 1.87
N LEU A 136 6.76 9.83 1.68
CA LEU A 136 6.34 11.13 2.22
C LEU A 136 5.88 11.09 3.69
N SER A 137 5.33 9.96 4.14
CA SER A 137 4.68 9.86 5.46
C SER A 137 5.63 9.42 6.57
N GLY A 138 6.55 8.50 6.27
CA GLY A 138 7.30 7.77 7.28
C GLY A 138 6.43 6.84 8.13
N ARG A 139 7.08 6.10 9.03
CA ARG A 139 6.42 5.02 9.81
C ARG A 139 5.34 5.50 10.76
N HIS A 140 5.53 6.65 11.42
CA HIS A 140 4.58 7.15 12.41
C HIS A 140 3.24 7.54 11.80
N LYS A 141 3.25 8.30 10.71
CA LYS A 141 2.01 8.70 10.02
C LYS A 141 1.30 7.51 9.39
N ILE A 142 2.02 6.53 8.83
CA ILE A 142 1.38 5.28 8.36
C ILE A 142 0.60 4.58 9.46
N GLN A 143 1.12 4.54 10.70
CA GLN A 143 0.38 3.95 11.81
C GLN A 143 -0.92 4.72 12.09
N GLN A 144 -0.88 6.05 12.07
CA GLN A 144 -2.07 6.90 12.23
C GLN A 144 -3.07 6.67 11.09
N TYR A 145 -2.62 6.73 9.84
CA TYR A 145 -3.47 6.51 8.66
C TYR A 145 -4.05 5.10 8.60
N THR A 146 -3.35 4.09 9.14
CA THR A 146 -3.90 2.73 9.26
C THR A 146 -5.10 2.71 10.19
N GLN A 147 -5.04 3.43 11.32
CA GLN A 147 -6.17 3.52 12.25
C GLN A 147 -7.36 4.22 11.58
N LEU A 148 -7.12 5.35 10.92
CA LEU A 148 -8.16 6.07 10.19
C LEU A 148 -8.78 5.23 9.08
N ALA A 149 -7.97 4.44 8.37
CA ALA A 149 -8.48 3.50 7.37
C ALA A 149 -9.42 2.46 7.99
N GLN A 150 -9.06 1.91 9.15
CA GLN A 150 -9.91 0.96 9.88
C GLN A 150 -11.23 1.61 10.33
N GLU A 151 -11.19 2.84 10.83
CA GLU A 151 -12.36 3.61 11.22
C GLU A 151 -13.27 3.90 10.01
N MET A 152 -12.70 4.25 8.86
CA MET A 152 -13.44 4.46 7.61
C MET A 152 -14.12 3.18 7.14
N PHE A 153 -13.40 2.05 7.09
CA PHE A 153 -13.98 0.75 6.72
C PHE A 153 -15.00 0.22 7.74
N ALA A 154 -14.97 0.71 8.98
CA ALA A 154 -15.98 0.46 9.99
C ALA A 154 -17.16 1.45 9.92
N HIS A 155 -17.18 2.35 8.93
CA HIS A 155 -18.17 3.43 8.76
C HIS A 155 -18.27 4.36 9.98
N GLN A 156 -17.19 4.52 10.74
CA GLN A 156 -17.12 5.42 11.89
C GLN A 156 -16.75 6.85 11.49
N ILE A 157 -16.01 7.01 10.39
CA ILE A 157 -15.71 8.29 9.74
C ILE A 157 -16.07 8.18 8.25
N SER A 158 -16.40 9.31 7.61
CA SER A 158 -16.64 9.35 6.16
C SER A 158 -15.33 9.33 5.38
N GLU A 159 -15.42 9.04 4.09
CA GLU A 159 -14.31 9.07 3.14
C GLU A 159 -13.69 10.48 3.04
N GLU A 160 -14.51 11.53 3.04
CA GLU A 160 -14.03 12.92 3.07
C GLU A 160 -13.29 13.22 4.38
N THR A 161 -13.80 12.71 5.50
CA THR A 161 -13.16 12.88 6.81
C THR A 161 -11.80 12.19 6.81
N PHE A 162 -11.72 10.95 6.31
CA PHE A 162 -10.46 10.24 6.13
C PHE A 162 -9.46 11.03 5.27
N LEU A 163 -9.89 11.47 4.07
CA LEU A 163 -9.03 12.24 3.16
C LEU A 163 -8.56 13.55 3.77
N SER A 164 -9.39 14.23 4.58
CA SER A 164 -9.01 15.49 5.24
C SER A 164 -7.95 15.33 6.33
N GLN A 165 -7.78 14.11 6.86
CA GLN A 165 -6.80 13.81 7.91
C GLN A 165 -5.48 13.24 7.38
N VAL A 166 -5.45 12.77 6.12
CA VAL A 166 -4.20 12.42 5.43
C VAL A 166 -3.51 13.71 4.97
N ASP A 167 -2.17 13.74 4.98
CA ASP A 167 -1.41 14.90 4.50
C ASP A 167 -1.90 15.37 3.12
N LYS A 168 -2.24 16.66 3.04
CA LYS A 168 -2.80 17.28 1.84
C LYS A 168 -1.92 17.03 0.61
N GLU A 169 -0.60 17.11 0.74
CA GLU A 169 0.34 16.86 -0.35
C GLU A 169 0.16 15.47 -0.98
N ILE A 170 -0.05 14.44 -0.14
CA ILE A 170 -0.25 13.06 -0.60
C ILE A 170 -1.58 12.93 -1.33
N VAL A 171 -2.66 13.44 -0.73
CA VAL A 171 -4.01 13.37 -1.31
C VAL A 171 -4.06 14.16 -2.62
N SER A 172 -3.53 15.37 -2.66
CA SER A 172 -3.48 16.21 -3.85
C SER A 172 -2.70 15.56 -4.98
N ALA A 173 -1.52 14.98 -4.70
CA ALA A 173 -0.70 14.33 -5.72
C ALA A 173 -1.41 13.10 -6.31
N ILE A 174 -1.99 12.24 -5.46
CA ILE A 174 -2.72 11.05 -5.92
C ILE A 174 -4.00 11.45 -6.67
N ALA A 175 -4.75 12.43 -6.18
CA ALA A 175 -5.96 12.91 -6.86
C ALA A 175 -5.64 13.51 -8.23
N ARG A 176 -4.53 14.26 -8.36
CA ARG A 176 -4.06 14.79 -9.64
C ARG A 176 -3.69 13.67 -10.60
N ALA A 177 -2.91 12.69 -10.14
CA ALA A 177 -2.55 11.50 -10.89
C ALA A 177 -3.78 10.72 -11.39
N CYS A 178 -4.77 10.49 -10.52
CA CYS A 178 -6.03 9.86 -10.91
C CYS A 178 -6.83 10.70 -11.93
N ALA A 179 -6.72 12.03 -11.90
CA ALA A 179 -7.46 12.92 -12.80
C ALA A 179 -6.93 12.92 -14.24
N GLU A 180 -5.69 12.46 -14.45
CA GLU A 180 -5.13 12.24 -15.79
C GLU A 180 -5.75 11.01 -16.46
N VAL A 181 -5.98 9.93 -15.70
CA VAL A 181 -6.55 8.68 -16.23
C VAL A 181 -8.08 8.63 -16.17
N ALA A 182 -8.71 9.17 -15.11
CA ALA A 182 -10.15 9.13 -14.90
C ALA A 182 -10.85 10.39 -15.45
N LEU A 183 -10.79 10.59 -16.77
CA LEU A 183 -11.25 11.80 -17.47
C LEU A 183 -12.68 12.23 -17.09
N THR A 184 -13.61 11.29 -16.95
CA THR A 184 -15.03 11.54 -16.65
C THR A 184 -15.27 12.12 -15.24
N ARG A 185 -14.27 12.06 -14.36
CA ARG A 185 -14.33 12.53 -12.97
C ARG A 185 -13.32 13.61 -12.64
N ARG A 186 -12.53 14.04 -13.62
CA ARG A 186 -11.47 15.04 -13.48
C ARG A 186 -11.93 16.27 -12.69
N ASP A 187 -13.09 16.84 -13.01
CA ASP A 187 -13.62 18.03 -12.32
C ASP A 187 -13.96 17.81 -10.85
N ARG A 188 -14.33 16.59 -10.46
CA ARG A 188 -14.57 16.24 -9.06
C ARG A 188 -13.27 15.99 -8.32
N LEU A 189 -12.28 15.37 -8.98
CA LEU A 189 -10.94 15.14 -8.43
C LEU A 189 -10.17 16.45 -8.21
N LYS A 190 -10.37 17.45 -9.08
CA LYS A 190 -9.78 18.79 -8.96
C LYS A 190 -9.98 19.45 -7.61
N LYS A 191 -11.11 19.19 -6.94
CA LYS A 191 -11.39 19.68 -5.57
C LYS A 191 -10.32 19.32 -4.54
N TYR A 192 -9.49 18.31 -4.81
CA TYR A 192 -8.44 17.86 -3.91
C TYR A 192 -7.05 18.41 -4.26
N PHE A 193 -6.85 19.11 -5.39
CA PHE A 193 -5.52 19.59 -5.82
C PHE A 193 -5.49 20.95 -6.52
N GLU A 194 -6.65 21.57 -6.73
CA GLU A 194 -6.83 22.99 -7.04
C GLU A 194 -7.15 23.76 -5.75
#